data_AF-A0A2V5YP87-F1
#
_entry.id   AF-A0A2V5YP87-F1
#
_cell.length_a   1.000
_cell.length_b   1.000
_cell.length_c   1.000
_cell.angle_alpha   90.00
_cell.angle_beta   90.00
_cell.angle_gamma   90.00
#
_symmetry.space_group_name_H-M   'P 1'
#
loop_
_entity.id
_entity.type
_entity.pdbx_description
1 polymer ?
#
loop_
_entity_poly.entity_id
_entity_poly.type
_entity_poly.pdbx_seq_one_letter_code
_entity_poly.pdbx_strand_id
1 'polypeptide(L)'
;MPVQHAYTMKAGTKSKLLLVYATSADSTSGKTGLARNVSAGSAAYIREGESAARRVPIMEGRAGEWGAGAFAEVDSELLPGVYQFGAPDEMLAEGSARAVLLIRFPDTVIKPVEINLVAYDPQDAERIGVWSLAGHKRHEFLRRALPRFTEMELALGEQREKELKARLNAEKKS
;
A
#
# COMPACT_ATOMS: atom_id res chain seq x y z
N MET A 1 -4.91 -14.20 -18.02
CA MET A 1 -4.78 -14.65 -16.61
C MET A 1 -5.79 -13.90 -15.77
N PRO A 2 -6.49 -14.55 -14.83
CA PRO A 2 -7.49 -13.89 -14.00
C PRO A 2 -6.79 -12.92 -13.03
N VAL A 3 -6.90 -11.60 -13.25
CA VAL A 3 -6.41 -10.59 -12.29
C VAL A 3 -7.09 -10.80 -10.93
N GLN A 4 -6.30 -11.06 -9.89
CA GLN A 4 -6.75 -11.08 -8.49
C GLN A 4 -6.44 -9.70 -7.89
N HIS A 5 -7.43 -9.10 -7.23
CA HIS A 5 -7.27 -7.82 -6.55
C HIS A 5 -7.00 -8.09 -5.07
N ALA A 6 -5.75 -8.40 -4.76
CA ALA A 6 -5.30 -8.59 -3.39
C ALA A 6 -4.58 -7.34 -2.90
N TYR A 7 -5.04 -6.78 -1.79
CA TYR A 7 -4.41 -5.65 -1.11
C TYR A 7 -3.82 -6.09 0.21
N THR A 8 -2.66 -5.56 0.55
CA THR A 8 -2.09 -5.69 1.90
C THR A 8 -1.83 -4.28 2.42
N MET A 9 -2.44 -3.94 3.54
CA MET A 9 -2.31 -2.62 4.16
C MET A 9 -2.40 -2.71 5.67
N LYS A 10 -1.92 -1.66 6.34
CA LYS A 10 -2.01 -1.57 7.80
C LYS A 10 -3.48 -1.56 8.25
N ALA A 11 -3.79 -2.31 9.31
CA ALA A 11 -5.09 -2.20 9.96
C ALA A 11 -5.29 -0.78 10.53
N GLY A 12 -6.52 -0.26 10.48
CA GLY A 12 -6.85 1.12 10.88
C GLY A 12 -6.57 2.17 9.81
N THR A 13 -6.15 1.77 8.61
CA THR A 13 -5.98 2.68 7.49
C THR A 13 -7.32 3.30 7.07
N LYS A 14 -7.33 4.62 6.87
CA LYS A 14 -8.52 5.38 6.46
C LYS A 14 -8.41 5.87 5.02
N SER A 15 -9.55 6.20 4.43
CA SER A 15 -9.67 6.89 3.15
C SER A 15 -8.96 6.20 1.99
N LYS A 16 -9.14 4.89 1.85
CA LYS A 16 -8.51 4.11 0.78
C LYS A 16 -9.41 3.91 -0.42
N LEU A 17 -8.85 4.15 -1.60
CA LEU A 17 -9.42 3.83 -2.89
C LEU A 17 -8.86 2.49 -3.35
N LEU A 18 -9.75 1.54 -3.62
CA LEU A 18 -9.44 0.24 -4.17
C LEU A 18 -9.69 0.27 -5.67
N LEU A 19 -8.78 -0.29 -6.45
CA LEU A 19 -8.99 -0.53 -7.87
C LEU A 19 -9.66 -1.87 -8.05
N VAL A 20 -10.75 -1.88 -8.81
CA VAL A 20 -11.51 -3.08 -9.12
C VAL A 20 -11.70 -3.19 -10.62
N TYR A 21 -11.59 -4.41 -11.14
CA TYR A 21 -11.83 -4.69 -12.54
C TYR A 21 -13.17 -5.38 -12.73
N ALA A 22 -13.99 -4.80 -13.59
CA ALA A 22 -15.30 -5.29 -13.97
C ALA A 22 -15.28 -5.74 -15.44
N THR A 23 -15.70 -6.96 -15.69
CA THR A 23 -15.85 -7.51 -17.04
C THR A 23 -17.31 -7.77 -17.36
N SER A 24 -17.62 -7.90 -18.64
CA SER A 24 -18.86 -8.49 -19.12
C SER A 24 -19.06 -9.92 -18.57
N ALA A 25 -20.30 -10.43 -18.63
CA ALA A 25 -20.65 -11.76 -18.14
C ALA A 25 -19.81 -12.90 -18.75
N ASP A 26 -19.43 -12.75 -20.02
CA ASP A 26 -18.56 -13.66 -20.77
C ASP A 26 -17.06 -13.45 -20.49
N SER A 27 -16.71 -12.47 -19.64
CA SER A 27 -15.33 -12.15 -19.24
C SER A 27 -14.38 -11.81 -20.39
N THR A 28 -14.91 -11.35 -21.53
CA THR A 28 -14.14 -11.06 -22.74
C THR A 28 -13.68 -9.60 -22.82
N SER A 29 -14.44 -8.68 -22.23
CA SER A 29 -14.20 -7.24 -22.32
C SER A 29 -14.43 -6.53 -20.99
N GLY A 30 -13.70 -5.43 -20.79
CA GLY A 30 -13.91 -4.54 -19.65
C GLY A 30 -15.25 -3.81 -19.80
N LYS A 31 -16.10 -3.88 -18.78
CA LYS A 31 -17.45 -3.28 -18.84
C LYS A 31 -17.41 -1.85 -18.34
N THR A 32 -17.78 -0.91 -19.19
CA THR A 32 -17.78 0.54 -18.91
C THR A 32 -19.17 1.04 -18.51
N GLY A 33 -19.24 2.25 -17.96
CA GLY A 33 -20.51 2.93 -17.65
C GLY A 33 -21.29 2.43 -16.43
N LEU A 34 -20.72 1.53 -15.62
CA LEU A 34 -21.39 1.01 -14.40
C LEU A 34 -21.60 2.10 -13.34
N ALA A 35 -20.71 3.10 -13.29
CA ALA A 35 -20.78 4.20 -12.34
C ALA A 35 -22.03 5.09 -12.52
N ARG A 36 -22.64 5.09 -13.72
CA ARG A 36 -23.89 5.82 -13.98
C ARG A 36 -25.15 5.06 -13.53
N ASN A 37 -25.02 3.77 -13.19
CA ASN A 37 -26.13 2.91 -12.79
C ASN A 37 -25.83 2.21 -11.44
N VAL A 38 -25.31 2.96 -10.47
CA VAL A 38 -24.97 2.45 -9.13
C VAL A 38 -26.18 1.84 -8.40
N SER A 39 -27.40 2.28 -8.71
CA SER A 39 -28.65 1.73 -8.15
C SER A 39 -28.88 0.25 -8.50
N ALA A 40 -28.34 -0.22 -9.63
CA ALA A 40 -28.40 -1.64 -10.00
C ALA A 40 -27.33 -2.48 -9.27
N GLY A 41 -26.35 -1.83 -8.65
CA GLY A 41 -25.24 -2.47 -7.97
C GLY A 41 -25.54 -2.85 -6.52
N SER A 42 -24.77 -3.79 -5.99
CA SER A 42 -24.71 -4.07 -4.55
C SER A 42 -23.28 -4.32 -4.13
N ALA A 43 -22.87 -3.73 -3.01
CA ALA A 43 -21.59 -3.99 -2.38
C ALA A 43 -21.81 -4.48 -0.96
N ALA A 44 -21.00 -5.46 -0.55
CA ALA A 44 -20.98 -5.94 0.82
C ALA A 44 -19.56 -6.39 1.16
N TYR A 45 -19.20 -6.24 2.43
CA TYR A 45 -17.95 -6.79 2.95
C TYR A 45 -18.20 -7.65 4.17
N ILE A 46 -17.25 -8.52 4.46
CA ILE A 46 -17.16 -9.24 5.73
C ILE A 46 -15.72 -9.19 6.21
N ARG A 47 -15.56 -8.96 7.51
CA ARG A 47 -14.25 -9.04 8.18
C ARG A 47 -14.12 -10.43 8.79
N GLU A 48 -12.90 -10.96 8.78
CA GLU A 48 -12.60 -12.24 9.42
C GLU A 48 -13.01 -12.22 10.90
N GLY A 49 -13.75 -13.25 11.33
CA GLY A 49 -14.32 -13.34 12.68
C GLY A 49 -15.71 -12.73 12.85
N GLU A 50 -16.24 -12.00 11.87
CA GLU A 50 -17.64 -11.53 11.90
C GLU A 50 -18.62 -12.63 11.44
N SER A 51 -19.80 -12.67 12.06
CA SER A 51 -20.86 -13.65 11.74
C SER A 51 -21.81 -13.21 10.63
N ALA A 52 -21.75 -11.94 10.22
CA ALA A 52 -22.65 -11.37 9.22
C ALA A 52 -21.91 -10.38 8.32
N ALA A 53 -22.22 -10.41 7.02
CA ALA A 53 -21.72 -9.42 6.08
C ALA A 53 -22.44 -8.08 6.26
N ARG A 54 -21.69 -6.99 6.08
CA ARG A 54 -22.20 -5.62 6.15
C ARG A 54 -22.40 -5.08 4.74
N ARG A 55 -23.58 -4.52 4.49
CA ARG A 55 -23.88 -3.89 3.19
C ARG A 55 -23.22 -2.51 3.12
N VAL A 56 -22.68 -2.19 1.95
CA VAL A 56 -22.16 -0.86 1.64
C VAL A 56 -23.07 -0.22 0.60
N PRO A 57 -23.70 0.94 0.90
CA PRO A 57 -24.38 1.73 -0.10
C PRO A 57 -23.38 2.14 -1.18
N ILE A 58 -23.67 1.82 -2.44
CA ILE A 58 -22.86 2.30 -3.56
C ILE A 58 -23.40 3.68 -3.94
N MET A 59 -22.51 4.66 -4.02
CA MET A 59 -22.82 6.00 -4.49
C MET A 59 -21.97 6.32 -5.72
N GLU A 60 -22.50 7.16 -6.61
CA GLU A 60 -21.71 7.70 -7.70
C GLU A 60 -20.57 8.55 -7.11
N GLY A 61 -19.34 8.24 -7.54
CA GLY A 61 -18.14 8.94 -7.12
C GLY A 61 -17.41 9.56 -8.30
N ARG A 62 -16.30 10.23 -7.99
CA ARG A 62 -15.34 10.73 -8.98
C ARG A 62 -14.00 10.04 -8.77
N ALA A 63 -13.32 9.71 -9.85
CA ALA A 63 -12.00 9.11 -9.75
C ALA A 63 -11.04 10.05 -9.01
N GLY A 64 -10.34 9.51 -8.01
CA GLY A 64 -9.44 10.25 -7.13
C GLY A 64 -10.10 10.85 -5.88
N GLU A 65 -11.43 10.91 -5.81
CA GLU A 65 -12.16 11.39 -4.63
C GLU A 65 -12.60 10.21 -3.76
N TRP A 66 -12.15 10.18 -2.50
CA TRP A 66 -12.62 9.18 -1.55
C TRP A 66 -13.97 9.58 -0.95
N GLY A 67 -14.90 8.63 -0.99
CA GLY A 67 -16.10 8.60 -0.16
C GLY A 67 -16.45 7.15 0.15
N ALA A 68 -16.97 6.86 1.34
CA ALA A 68 -17.32 5.49 1.70
C ALA A 68 -18.39 4.93 0.74
N GLY A 69 -18.06 3.88 -0.01
CA GLY A 69 -18.94 3.31 -1.03
C GLY A 69 -18.99 4.09 -2.35
N ALA A 70 -18.17 5.13 -2.51
CA ALA A 70 -18.06 5.87 -3.76
C ALA A 70 -17.49 4.96 -4.85
N PHE A 71 -18.17 4.88 -5.98
CA PHE A 71 -17.80 4.06 -7.12
C PHE A 71 -17.66 4.93 -8.36
N ALA A 72 -16.48 4.93 -8.94
CA ALA A 72 -16.13 5.80 -10.06
C ALA A 72 -15.41 5.01 -11.16
N GLU A 73 -15.77 5.27 -12.40
CA GLU A 73 -15.02 4.78 -13.56
C GLU A 73 -13.71 5.56 -13.68
N VAL A 74 -12.58 4.86 -13.89
CA VAL A 74 -11.27 5.51 -14.00
C VAL A 74 -11.09 6.12 -15.38
N ASP A 75 -11.20 5.29 -16.41
CA ASP A 75 -11.04 5.70 -17.80
C ASP A 75 -11.72 4.67 -18.70
N SER A 76 -12.72 5.07 -19.46
CA SER A 76 -13.47 4.17 -20.33
C SER A 76 -12.76 3.83 -21.65
N GLU A 77 -11.75 4.61 -22.04
CA GLU A 77 -11.05 4.47 -23.33
C GLU A 77 -9.72 3.73 -23.17
N LEU A 78 -8.88 4.15 -22.22
CA LEU A 78 -7.55 3.60 -21.99
C LEU A 78 -7.57 2.41 -21.03
N LEU A 79 -8.50 2.38 -20.07
CA LEU A 79 -8.59 1.35 -19.03
C LEU A 79 -10.03 0.81 -18.88
N PRO A 80 -10.67 0.34 -19.98
CA PRO A 80 -12.06 -0.10 -19.93
C PRO A 80 -12.25 -1.20 -18.88
N GLY A 81 -13.24 -1.01 -18.01
CA GLY A 81 -13.55 -1.94 -16.92
C GLY A 81 -12.80 -1.67 -15.61
N VAL A 82 -11.87 -0.71 -15.55
CA VAL A 82 -11.20 -0.32 -14.30
C VAL A 82 -12.02 0.75 -13.57
N TYR A 83 -12.36 0.46 -12.32
CA TYR A 83 -13.09 1.35 -11.43
C TYR A 83 -12.34 1.58 -10.13
N GLN A 84 -12.61 2.71 -9.49
CA GLN A 84 -12.24 2.99 -8.12
C GLN A 84 -13.42 2.81 -7.20
N PHE A 85 -13.19 2.16 -6.08
CA PHE A 85 -14.15 1.98 -5.00
C PHE A 85 -13.58 2.53 -3.70
N GLY A 86 -14.29 3.45 -3.07
CA GLY A 86 -13.95 3.99 -1.76
C GLY A 86 -14.28 2.97 -0.66
N ALA A 87 -13.23 2.36 -0.11
CA ALA A 87 -13.35 1.44 1.02
C ALA A 87 -13.94 2.17 2.24
N PRO A 88 -15.01 1.65 2.88
CA PRO A 88 -15.46 2.14 4.18
C PRO A 88 -14.36 1.98 5.23
N ASP A 89 -14.15 2.99 6.08
CA ASP A 89 -13.11 2.95 7.11
C ASP A 89 -13.35 1.80 8.11
N GLU A 90 -14.61 1.42 8.36
CA GLU A 90 -14.97 0.32 9.26
C GLU A 90 -14.53 -1.05 8.71
N MET A 91 -14.45 -1.19 7.39
CA MET A 91 -13.95 -2.41 6.75
C MET A 91 -12.45 -2.60 7.03
N LEU A 92 -11.71 -1.49 7.11
CA LEU A 92 -10.26 -1.45 7.27
C LEU A 92 -9.83 -1.25 8.73
N ALA A 93 -10.77 -1.11 9.66
CA ALA A 93 -10.49 -0.88 11.07
C ALA A 93 -9.61 -1.98 11.69
N GLU A 94 -9.03 -1.68 12.85
CA GLU A 94 -8.29 -2.65 13.65
C GLU A 94 -9.20 -3.77 14.20
N GLY A 95 -8.60 -4.90 14.58
CA GLY A 95 -9.31 -6.03 15.18
C GLY A 95 -9.71 -7.17 14.23
N SER A 96 -9.30 -7.11 12.95
CA SER A 96 -9.39 -8.23 12.01
C SER A 96 -8.09 -8.34 11.21
N ALA A 97 -7.72 -9.56 10.83
CA ALA A 97 -6.56 -9.83 9.98
C ALA A 97 -6.90 -9.76 8.47
N ARG A 98 -8.19 -9.89 8.12
CA ARG A 98 -8.62 -9.92 6.72
C ARG A 98 -10.02 -9.33 6.54
N ALA A 99 -10.26 -8.74 5.38
CA ALA A 99 -11.57 -8.37 4.90
C ALA A 99 -11.75 -8.84 3.46
N VAL A 100 -12.99 -9.23 3.11
CA VAL A 100 -13.38 -9.55 1.74
C VAL A 100 -14.49 -8.61 1.33
N LEU A 101 -14.30 -7.94 0.20
CA LEU A 101 -15.28 -7.05 -0.42
C LEU A 101 -15.80 -7.72 -1.69
N LEU A 102 -17.12 -7.76 -1.83
CA LEU A 102 -17.80 -8.20 -3.03
C LEU A 102 -18.66 -7.07 -3.58
N ILE A 103 -18.48 -6.77 -4.86
CA ILE A 103 -19.30 -5.82 -5.61
C ILE A 103 -19.99 -6.61 -6.73
N ARG A 104 -21.29 -6.41 -6.91
CA ARG A 104 -22.09 -7.08 -7.94
C ARG A 104 -22.91 -6.08 -8.72
N PHE A 105 -22.94 -6.26 -10.03
CA PHE A 105 -23.82 -5.56 -10.96
C PHE A 105 -24.45 -6.59 -11.92
N PRO A 106 -25.63 -6.30 -12.48
CA PRO A 106 -26.23 -7.15 -13.51
C PRO A 106 -25.31 -7.29 -14.74
N ASP A 107 -25.22 -8.50 -15.29
CA ASP A 107 -24.43 -8.85 -16.48
C ASP A 107 -22.95 -8.45 -16.39
N THR A 108 -22.42 -8.39 -15.17
CA THR A 108 -21.04 -7.97 -14.88
C THR A 108 -20.40 -8.97 -13.93
N VAL A 109 -19.16 -9.34 -14.21
CA VAL A 109 -18.33 -10.11 -13.29
C VAL A 109 -17.30 -9.18 -12.68
N ILE A 110 -17.37 -9.02 -11.36
CA ILE A 110 -16.33 -8.39 -10.54
C ILE A 110 -15.87 -9.46 -9.55
N LYS A 111 -14.57 -9.73 -9.51
CA LYS A 111 -14.04 -10.69 -8.56
C LYS A 111 -14.02 -10.13 -7.15
N PRO A 112 -14.13 -10.98 -6.12
CA PRO A 112 -13.92 -10.56 -4.75
C PRO A 112 -12.57 -9.87 -4.60
N VAL A 113 -12.56 -8.76 -3.86
CA VAL A 113 -11.36 -8.03 -3.47
C VAL A 113 -10.97 -8.53 -2.09
N GLU A 114 -9.77 -9.08 -1.99
CA GLU A 114 -9.24 -9.61 -0.74
C GLU A 114 -8.29 -8.59 -0.14
N ILE A 115 -8.48 -8.27 1.14
CA ILE A 115 -7.70 -7.26 1.84
C ILE A 115 -7.09 -7.90 3.08
N ASN A 116 -5.76 -7.99 3.10
CA ASN A 116 -5.00 -8.40 4.27
C ASN A 116 -4.70 -7.17 5.13
N LEU A 117 -5.15 -7.21 6.37
CA LEU A 117 -4.98 -6.18 7.37
C LEU A 117 -3.84 -6.60 8.30
N VAL A 118 -2.70 -5.93 8.17
CA VAL A 118 -1.49 -6.23 8.94
C VAL A 118 -1.24 -5.19 10.03
N ALA A 119 -0.50 -5.57 11.09
CA ALA A 119 -0.22 -4.66 12.21
C ALA A 119 0.84 -3.59 11.89
N TYR A 120 1.65 -3.82 10.86
CA TYR A 120 2.69 -2.89 10.40
C TYR A 120 2.25 -2.20 9.10
N ASP A 121 2.94 -1.13 8.71
CA ASP A 121 2.76 -0.53 7.39
C ASP A 121 3.70 -1.19 6.38
N PRO A 122 3.20 -1.96 5.39
CA PRO A 122 4.03 -2.58 4.36
C PRO A 122 4.76 -1.58 3.46
N GLN A 123 4.30 -0.33 3.40
CA GLN A 123 4.88 0.72 2.56
C GLN A 123 5.89 1.60 3.34
N ASP A 124 6.16 1.29 4.61
CA ASP A 124 7.16 2.00 5.42
C ASP A 124 8.58 1.63 4.99
N ALA A 125 9.17 2.51 4.17
CA ALA A 125 10.52 2.36 3.64
C ALA A 125 11.62 2.48 4.71
N GLU A 126 11.35 3.11 5.86
CA GLU A 126 12.34 3.31 6.91
C GLU A 126 12.47 2.09 7.81
N ARG A 127 11.34 1.49 8.20
CA ARG A 127 11.30 0.41 9.19
C ARG A 127 11.28 -0.98 8.58
N ILE A 128 10.66 -1.14 7.40
CA ILE A 128 10.51 -2.43 6.71
C ILE A 128 11.33 -2.47 5.40
N GLY A 129 11.87 -1.33 4.95
CA GLY A 129 12.72 -1.24 3.76
C GLY A 129 14.21 -1.52 4.01
N VAL A 130 14.98 -1.57 2.92
CA VAL A 130 16.46 -1.77 2.93
C VAL A 130 17.19 -0.74 3.79
N TRP A 131 16.60 0.43 4.00
CA TRP A 131 17.14 1.47 4.88
C TRP A 131 17.25 1.02 6.35
N SER A 132 16.36 0.13 6.82
CA SER A 132 16.51 -0.50 8.13
C SER A 132 17.76 -1.38 8.22
N LEU A 133 18.25 -1.91 7.10
CA LEU A 133 19.48 -2.71 7.02
C LEU A 133 20.73 -1.82 6.85
N ALA A 134 20.58 -0.69 6.13
CA ALA A 134 21.67 0.22 5.76
C ALA A 134 21.90 1.40 6.72
N GLY A 135 20.94 1.71 7.60
CA GLY A 135 20.89 3.00 8.29
C GLY A 135 22.00 3.24 9.32
N HIS A 136 22.54 4.46 9.32
CA HIS A 136 23.42 5.05 10.33
C HIS A 136 23.00 4.77 11.79
N LYS A 137 21.72 4.54 12.06
CA LYS A 137 21.20 4.17 13.39
C LYS A 137 21.67 2.80 13.88
N ARG A 138 21.92 1.84 12.99
CA ARG A 138 22.57 0.56 13.35
C ARG A 138 24.03 0.79 13.72
N HIS A 139 24.73 1.67 13.00
CA HIS A 139 26.08 2.08 13.35
C HIS A 139 26.12 2.85 14.67
N GLU A 140 25.20 3.79 14.93
CA GLU A 140 25.08 4.47 16.22
C GLU A 140 24.73 3.50 17.36
N PHE A 141 23.81 2.56 17.13
CA PHE A 141 23.49 1.50 18.10
C PHE A 141 24.71 0.61 18.38
N LEU A 142 25.42 0.15 17.35
CA LEU A 142 26.65 -0.63 17.51
C LEU A 142 27.75 0.17 18.20
N ARG A 143 27.92 1.46 17.88
CA ARG A 143 28.88 2.35 18.56
C ARG A 143 28.56 2.51 20.04
N ARG A 144 27.27 2.62 20.38
CA ARG A 144 26.80 2.75 21.76
C ARG A 144 26.87 1.43 22.53
N ALA A 145 26.69 0.30 21.85
CA ALA A 145 26.76 -1.05 22.43
C ALA A 145 28.21 -1.56 22.57
N LEU A 146 29.15 -1.07 21.75
CA LEU A 146 30.57 -1.45 21.74
C LEU A 146 31.47 -0.20 21.83
N PRO A 147 31.52 0.46 23.01
CA PRO A 147 32.28 1.71 23.17
C PRO A 147 33.78 1.55 22.84
N ARG A 148 34.40 0.42 23.19
CA ARG A 148 35.83 0.17 22.92
C ARG A 148 36.18 0.04 21.43
N PHE A 149 35.29 -0.53 20.62
CA PHE A 149 35.52 -0.62 19.17
C PHE A 149 35.39 0.75 18.51
N THR A 150 34.50 1.60 19.03
CA THR A 150 34.28 2.97 18.53
C THR A 150 35.50 3.86 18.77
N GLU A 151 36.10 3.79 19.96
CA GLU A 151 37.34 4.50 20.29
C GLU A 151 38.51 4.07 19.37
N MET A 152 38.60 2.77 19.08
CA MET A 152 39.62 2.22 18.18
C MET A 152 39.43 2.68 16.73
N GLU A 153 38.20 2.72 16.23
CA GLU A 153 37.90 3.22 14.88
C GLU A 153 38.21 4.71 14.72
N LEU A 154 37.89 5.54 15.72
CA LEU A 154 38.21 6.98 15.72
C LEU A 154 39.72 7.22 15.71
N ALA A 155 40.48 6.48 16.52
CA ALA A 155 41.94 6.59 16.55
C ALA A 155 42.58 6.20 15.20
N LEU A 156 42.06 5.15 14.55
CA LEU A 156 42.53 4.74 13.22
C LEU A 156 42.18 5.76 12.13
N GLY A 157 40.99 6.36 12.22
CA GLY A 157 40.51 7.40 11.31
C GLY A 157 41.36 8.67 11.37
N GLU A 158 41.73 9.13 12.57
CA GLU A 158 42.60 10.29 12.76
C GLU A 158 43.99 10.09 12.15
N GLN A 159 44.55 8.88 12.26
CA GLN A 159 45.83 8.54 11.63
C GLN A 159 45.73 8.61 10.10
N ARG A 160 44.68 8.02 9.53
CA ARG A 160 44.40 8.06 8.09
C ARG A 160 44.20 9.49 7.57
N GLU A 161 43.50 10.36 8.30
CA GLU A 161 43.33 11.76 7.92
C GLU A 161 44.63 12.56 7.96
N LYS A 162 45.49 12.29 8.96
CA LYS A 162 46.83 12.92 9.04
C LYS A 162 47.70 12.49 7.87
N GLU A 163 47.70 11.21 7.52
CA GLU A 163 48.41 10.69 6.35
C GLU A 163 47.90 11.29 5.03
N LEU A 164 46.57 11.43 4.88
CA LEU A 164 45.97 12.02 3.69
C LEU A 164 46.31 13.50 3.56
N LYS A 165 46.24 14.26 4.67
CA LYS A 165 46.66 15.67 4.72
C LYS A 165 48.15 15.83 4.42
N ALA A 166 49.00 14.94 4.91
CA ALA A 166 50.43 14.95 4.61
C ALA A 166 50.68 14.72 3.11
N ARG A 167 49.97 13.77 2.48
CA ARG A 167 50.03 13.53 1.04
C ARG A 167 49.54 14.72 0.20
N LEU A 168 48.38 15.27 0.54
CA LEU A 168 47.82 16.46 -0.13
C LEU A 168 48.74 17.68 -0.01
N ASN A 169 49.40 17.87 1.13
CA ASN A 169 50.35 18.95 1.33
C ASN A 169 51.69 18.70 0.60
N ALA A 170 52.07 17.44 0.36
CA ALA A 170 53.23 17.08 -0.44
C ALA A 170 52.96 17.31 -1.94
N GLU A 171 51.77 16.96 -2.44
CA GLU A 171 51.35 17.23 -3.83
C GLU A 171 51.23 18.73 -4.12
N LYS A 172 50.80 19.56 -3.17
CA LYS A 172 50.72 21.02 -3.33
C LYS A 172 52.08 21.74 -3.31
N LYS A 173 53.16 21.05 -2.94
CA LYS A 173 54.52 21.60 -2.85
C LYS A 173 55.43 21.14 -4.01
N SER A 174 54.94 20.27 -4.89
CA SER A 174 55.55 19.91 -6.16
C SER A 174 54.99 20.76 -7.30
#